data_AF-A0A811KRP8-F1
#
_entry.id   AF-A0A811KRP8-F1
#
_cell.length_a   1.000
_cell.length_b   1.000
_cell.length_c   1.000
_cell.angle_alpha   90.00
_cell.angle_beta   90.00
_cell.angle_gamma   90.00
#
_symmetry.space_group_name_H-M   'P 1'
#
loop_
_entity.id
_entity.type
_entity.pdbx_description
1 polymer ?
#
loop_
_entity_poly.entity_id
_entity_poly.type
_entity_poly.pdbx_seq_one_letter_code
_entity_poly.pdbx_strand_id
1 'polypeptide(L)'
;MMLRNKIQYQHILSSTLLLCILIAISKVEAHTCGENKIPFGLEVSRDGQPALLCSKPDCFEKTYADCDERAFRRSCDKHSWLGGFDKSYGKHQPLYLQCCDFDNFDQVAEPLYHNVRVRPGEFFEGEEIQDKASEETVAFDVITNMRLVRGPDRNVSYEIDVARLRCADIVRSKKYKNWSWP
;
A
#
# COMPACT_ATOMS: atom_id res chain seq x y z
N MET A 1 -51.29 -5.70 26.68
CA MET A 1 -50.11 -6.59 26.52
C MET A 1 -49.60 -6.69 25.08
N MET A 2 -50.47 -6.67 24.05
CA MET A 2 -50.06 -6.79 22.63
C MET A 2 -49.31 -5.59 22.01
N LEU A 3 -49.57 -4.35 22.46
CA LEU A 3 -48.92 -3.14 21.90
C LEU A 3 -47.44 -3.02 22.27
N ARG A 4 -47.04 -3.48 23.47
CA ARG A 4 -45.64 -3.51 23.91
C ARG A 4 -44.77 -4.45 23.07
N ASN A 5 -45.32 -5.60 22.67
CA ASN A 5 -44.63 -6.57 21.82
C ASN A 5 -44.40 -6.06 20.39
N LYS A 6 -45.33 -5.29 19.81
CA LYS A 6 -45.15 -4.70 18.48
C LYS A 6 -44.03 -3.66 18.45
N ILE A 7 -43.98 -2.77 19.45
CA ILE A 7 -42.94 -1.73 19.56
C ILE A 7 -41.56 -2.40 19.78
N GLN A 8 -41.49 -3.39 20.67
CA GLN A 8 -40.26 -4.13 20.94
C GLN A 8 -39.75 -4.88 19.71
N TYR A 9 -40.64 -5.50 18.91
CA TYR A 9 -40.28 -6.19 17.66
C TYR A 9 -39.76 -5.22 16.58
N GLN A 10 -40.35 -4.02 16.50
CA GLN A 10 -39.99 -3.00 15.52
C GLN A 10 -38.60 -2.37 15.81
N HIS A 11 -38.25 -2.18 17.08
CA HIS A 11 -36.90 -1.77 17.48
C HIS A 11 -35.86 -2.87 17.23
N ILE A 12 -36.20 -4.14 17.49
CA ILE A 12 -35.30 -5.28 17.22
C ILE A 12 -35.01 -5.39 15.71
N LEU A 13 -36.03 -5.27 14.85
CA LEU A 13 -35.88 -5.29 13.39
C LEU A 13 -35.02 -4.12 12.87
N SER A 14 -35.19 -2.93 13.44
CA SER A 14 -34.40 -1.76 13.07
C SER A 14 -32.93 -1.91 13.48
N SER A 15 -32.65 -2.44 14.67
CA SER A 15 -31.29 -2.68 15.13
C SER A 15 -30.58 -3.78 14.35
N THR A 16 -31.28 -4.86 13.98
CA THR A 16 -30.68 -5.91 13.14
C THR A 16 -30.42 -5.43 11.71
N LEU A 17 -31.30 -4.60 11.13
CA LEU A 17 -31.08 -4.00 9.81
C LEU A 17 -29.87 -3.05 9.83
N LEU A 18 -29.74 -2.20 10.86
CA LEU A 18 -28.61 -1.30 11.03
C LEU A 18 -27.30 -2.08 11.20
N LEU A 19 -27.33 -3.16 12.00
CA LEU A 19 -26.18 -4.05 12.20
C LEU A 19 -25.78 -4.76 10.90
N CYS A 20 -26.74 -5.25 10.10
CA CYS A 20 -26.48 -5.85 8.79
C CYS A 20 -25.89 -4.84 7.79
N ILE A 21 -26.35 -3.58 7.81
CA ILE A 21 -25.79 -2.50 6.99
C ILE A 21 -24.34 -2.21 7.42
N LEU A 22 -24.06 -2.12 8.72
CA LEU A 22 -22.71 -1.92 9.24
C LEU A 22 -21.76 -3.08 8.88
N ILE A 23 -22.24 -4.32 8.91
CA ILE A 23 -21.48 -5.51 8.49
C ILE A 23 -21.27 -5.56 6.97
N ALA A 24 -22.20 -5.02 6.18
CA ALA A 24 -22.05 -4.95 4.72
C ALA A 24 -21.03 -3.88 4.28
N ILE A 25 -20.88 -2.79 5.04
CA ILE A 25 -19.94 -1.69 4.74
C ILE A 25 -18.48 -2.09 5.06
N SER A 26 -18.26 -3.05 5.97
CA SER A 26 -16.90 -3.41 6.45
C SER A 26 -16.11 -4.36 5.54
N LYS A 27 -16.54 -4.60 4.29
CA LYS A 27 -15.80 -5.43 3.32
C LYS A 27 -14.90 -4.63 2.36
N VAL A 28 -14.23 -3.59 2.85
CA VAL A 28 -13.13 -2.97 2.12
C VAL A 28 -11.85 -3.73 2.47
N GLU A 29 -11.53 -4.73 1.67
CA GLU A 29 -10.27 -5.45 1.78
C GLU A 29 -9.20 -4.61 1.05
N ALA A 30 -8.44 -3.80 1.78
CA ALA A 30 -7.28 -3.09 1.25
C ALA A 30 -6.01 -3.60 1.93
N HIS A 31 -4.87 -3.45 1.25
CA HIS A 31 -3.55 -3.64 1.86
C HIS A 31 -2.80 -2.32 1.76
N THR A 32 -2.27 -1.80 2.86
CA THR A 32 -1.50 -0.55 2.89
C THR A 32 -0.32 -0.67 3.84
N CYS A 33 0.81 -0.07 3.46
CA CYS A 33 1.96 0.08 4.35
C CYS A 33 1.77 1.23 5.37
N GLY A 34 0.80 2.13 5.12
CA GLY A 34 0.66 3.38 5.86
C GLY A 34 1.72 4.41 5.49
N GLU A 35 1.69 5.57 6.14
CA GLU A 35 2.48 6.76 5.75
C GLU A 35 3.96 6.71 6.19
N ASN A 36 4.32 5.80 7.10
CA ASN A 36 5.65 5.73 7.70
C ASN A 36 6.43 4.46 7.30
N LYS A 37 5.95 3.72 6.31
CA LYS A 37 6.58 2.49 5.84
C LYS A 37 6.59 2.44 4.32
N ILE A 38 7.59 1.75 3.78
CA ILE A 38 7.81 1.57 2.35
C ILE A 38 7.68 0.09 2.02
N PRO A 39 6.97 -0.30 0.94
CA PRO A 39 6.96 -1.67 0.49
C PRO A 39 8.24 -2.02 -0.28
N PHE A 40 8.95 -3.03 0.20
CA PHE A 40 10.16 -3.56 -0.42
C PHE A 40 9.94 -4.93 -1.07
N GLY A 41 8.85 -5.59 -0.73
CA GLY A 41 8.55 -6.91 -1.24
C GLY A 41 7.07 -7.11 -1.52
N LEU A 42 6.80 -8.18 -2.26
CA LEU A 42 5.47 -8.64 -2.60
C LEU A 42 5.44 -10.15 -2.44
N GLU A 43 4.60 -10.65 -1.55
CA GLU A 43 4.25 -12.07 -1.48
C GLU A 43 2.92 -12.28 -2.19
N VAL A 44 2.84 -13.33 -3.02
CA VAL A 44 1.56 -13.75 -3.59
C VAL A 44 1.27 -15.15 -3.07
N SER A 45 0.21 -15.27 -2.28
CA SER A 45 -0.21 -16.55 -1.72
C SER A 45 -0.58 -17.57 -2.82
N ARG A 46 -0.68 -18.85 -2.45
CA ARG A 46 -1.04 -19.91 -3.42
C ARG A 46 -2.42 -19.73 -4.05
N ASP A 47 -3.34 -19.02 -3.39
CA ASP A 47 -4.65 -18.65 -3.92
C ASP A 47 -4.66 -17.31 -4.68
N GLY A 48 -3.48 -16.70 -4.90
CA GLY A 48 -3.32 -15.52 -5.74
C GLY A 48 -3.58 -14.18 -5.03
N GLN A 49 -3.66 -14.19 -3.69
CA GLN A 49 -3.80 -12.98 -2.90
C GLN A 49 -2.42 -12.33 -2.66
N PRO A 50 -2.22 -11.09 -3.08
CA PRO A 50 -0.98 -10.36 -2.85
C PRO A 50 -0.97 -9.75 -1.45
N ALA A 51 0.23 -9.62 -0.90
CA ALA A 51 0.51 -8.88 0.32
C ALA A 51 1.84 -8.12 0.15
N LEU A 52 1.86 -6.83 0.48
CA LEU A 52 3.11 -6.07 0.51
C LEU A 52 3.91 -6.47 1.76
N LEU A 53 5.21 -6.55 1.58
CA LEU A 53 6.17 -6.60 2.68
C LEU A 53 6.64 -5.15 2.91
N CYS A 54 6.28 -4.59 4.07
CA CYS A 54 6.52 -3.18 4.40
C CYS A 54 7.54 -3.07 5.53
N SER A 55 8.56 -2.21 5.36
CA SER A 55 9.50 -1.87 6.43
C SER A 55 9.60 -0.35 6.59
N LYS A 56 10.28 0.08 7.65
CA LYS A 56 10.62 1.48 7.88
C LYS A 56 12.15 1.59 7.89
N PRO A 57 12.79 1.84 6.74
CA PRO A 57 14.26 1.96 6.70
C PRO A 57 14.70 3.19 7.49
N ASP A 58 15.85 3.11 8.15
CA ASP A 58 16.36 4.15 9.06
C ASP A 58 16.46 5.53 8.38
N CYS A 59 16.86 5.56 7.11
CA CYS A 59 16.98 6.82 6.36
C CYS A 59 15.62 7.45 6.01
N PHE A 60 14.53 6.69 6.09
CA PHE A 60 13.17 7.16 5.92
C PHE A 60 12.50 7.55 7.25
N GLU A 61 13.13 7.27 8.40
CA GLU A 61 12.49 7.47 9.71
C GLU A 61 12.03 8.91 9.98
N LYS A 62 12.73 9.89 9.38
CA LYS A 62 12.47 11.33 9.56
C LYS A 62 11.70 11.95 8.40
N THR A 63 11.30 11.14 7.42
CA THR A 63 10.52 11.57 6.26
C THR A 63 9.06 11.18 6.48
N TYR A 64 8.15 12.05 6.06
CA TYR A 64 6.73 11.78 6.06
C TYR A 64 6.27 11.61 4.62
N ALA A 65 5.61 10.50 4.32
CA ALA A 65 4.97 10.30 3.02
C ALA A 65 3.62 11.01 2.99
N ASP A 66 3.34 11.71 1.89
CA ASP A 66 1.98 12.08 1.55
C ASP A 66 1.38 10.96 0.70
N CYS A 67 0.30 10.36 1.16
CA CYS A 67 -0.33 9.22 0.52
C CYS A 67 -1.76 9.56 0.12
N ASP A 68 -2.20 9.01 -1.02
CA ASP A 68 -3.62 9.02 -1.37
C ASP A 68 -4.46 8.48 -0.19
N GLU A 69 -5.61 9.10 0.12
CA GLU A 69 -6.46 8.64 1.24
C GLU A 69 -6.94 7.18 1.08
N ARG A 70 -7.00 6.69 -0.16
CA ARG A 70 -7.41 5.32 -0.50
C ARG A 70 -6.80 4.90 -1.83
N ALA A 71 -6.87 3.60 -2.12
CA ALA A 71 -6.54 3.12 -3.45
C ALA A 71 -7.57 3.59 -4.49
N PHE A 72 -7.12 4.31 -5.52
CA PHE A 72 -7.96 4.73 -6.64
C PHE A 72 -7.20 4.91 -7.96
N ARG A 73 -5.87 4.90 -7.93
CA ARG A 73 -5.03 5.07 -9.12
C ARG A 73 -4.83 3.73 -9.82
N ARG A 74 -4.61 3.72 -11.14
CA ARG A 74 -4.28 2.48 -11.88
C ARG A 74 -2.79 2.20 -11.98
N SER A 75 -1.97 3.22 -11.70
CA SER A 75 -0.52 3.17 -11.69
C SER A 75 -0.02 4.35 -10.87
N CYS A 76 1.13 4.18 -10.21
CA CYS A 76 1.88 5.29 -9.64
C CYS A 76 2.79 5.90 -10.71
N ASP A 77 3.01 7.21 -10.64
CA ASP A 77 3.93 7.91 -11.53
C ASP A 77 5.35 7.95 -10.95
N LYS A 78 6.30 8.44 -11.74
CA LYS A 78 7.73 8.43 -11.39
C LYS A 78 8.12 9.19 -10.12
N HIS A 79 7.28 10.10 -9.62
CA HIS A 79 7.52 10.87 -8.39
C HIS A 79 6.89 10.22 -7.16
N SER A 80 6.26 9.06 -7.33
CA SER A 80 5.53 8.35 -6.27
C SER A 80 5.92 6.88 -6.27
N TRP A 81 5.64 6.20 -5.16
CA TRP A 81 5.75 4.75 -5.06
C TRP A 81 4.41 4.13 -4.66
N LEU A 82 4.34 2.80 -4.74
CA LEU A 82 3.18 2.05 -4.28
C LEU A 82 3.09 2.13 -2.76
N GLY A 83 2.05 2.74 -2.19
CA GLY A 83 1.79 2.72 -0.74
C GLY A 83 0.85 1.59 -0.30
N GLY A 84 0.00 1.15 -1.22
CA GLY A 84 -1.03 0.16 -0.95
C GLY A 84 -1.89 -0.14 -2.18
N PHE A 85 -2.86 -1.03 -2.04
CA PHE A 85 -3.78 -1.39 -3.12
C PHE A 85 -5.11 -1.95 -2.58
N ASP A 86 -6.13 -1.94 -3.44
CA ASP A 86 -7.46 -2.52 -3.18
C ASP A 86 -7.47 -4.02 -3.56
N LYS A 87 -7.85 -4.90 -2.62
CA LYS A 87 -7.98 -6.35 -2.83
C LYS A 87 -9.28 -6.76 -3.52
N SER A 88 -10.18 -5.82 -3.81
CA SER A 88 -11.45 -6.07 -4.51
C SER A 88 -11.28 -6.42 -6.00
N TYR A 89 -10.04 -6.50 -6.48
CA TYR A 89 -9.71 -6.92 -7.84
C TYR A 89 -10.32 -8.32 -8.13
N GLY A 90 -10.96 -8.47 -9.30
CA GLY A 90 -11.64 -9.73 -9.68
C GLY A 90 -13.17 -9.72 -9.54
N LYS A 91 -13.77 -8.77 -8.81
CA LYS A 91 -15.23 -8.51 -8.84
C LYS A 91 -15.65 -7.63 -10.03
N HIS A 92 -15.11 -7.90 -11.22
CA HIS A 92 -15.14 -7.01 -12.41
C HIS A 92 -14.42 -5.66 -12.25
N GLN A 93 -13.68 -5.46 -11.16
CA GLN A 93 -12.92 -4.24 -10.91
C GLN A 93 -11.43 -4.40 -11.29
N PRO A 94 -10.78 -3.33 -11.80
CA PRO A 94 -9.33 -3.25 -11.92
C PRO A 94 -8.64 -3.34 -10.56
N LEU A 95 -7.34 -3.63 -10.56
CA LEU A 95 -6.48 -3.39 -9.40
C LEU A 95 -6.26 -1.87 -9.30
N TYR A 96 -6.60 -1.29 -8.15
CA TYR A 96 -6.32 0.11 -7.84
C TYR A 96 -5.20 0.20 -6.79
N LEU A 97 -4.35 1.20 -6.96
CA LEU A 97 -3.19 1.50 -6.13
C LEU A 97 -3.47 2.78 -5.32
N GLN A 98 -2.94 2.79 -4.12
CA GLN A 98 -2.71 3.96 -3.28
C GLN A 98 -1.26 4.35 -3.52
N CYS A 99 -1.00 5.55 -4.03
CA CYS A 99 0.36 6.02 -4.27
C CYS A 99 0.77 6.97 -3.16
N CYS A 100 2.04 6.91 -2.79
CA CYS A 100 2.65 7.78 -1.79
C CYS A 100 3.83 8.51 -2.42
N ASP A 101 4.07 9.75 -2.00
CA ASP A 101 5.22 10.54 -2.44
C ASP A 101 5.87 11.31 -1.28
N PHE A 102 7.05 11.85 -1.57
CA PHE A 102 7.69 12.90 -0.79
C PHE A 102 8.54 13.76 -1.73
N ASP A 103 8.98 14.92 -1.22
CA ASP A 103 9.78 15.88 -1.99
C ASP A 103 11.06 15.25 -2.59
N ASN A 104 11.20 15.30 -3.92
CA ASN A 104 12.34 14.80 -4.71
C ASN A 104 12.50 13.28 -4.81
N PHE A 105 11.45 12.48 -4.58
CA PHE A 105 11.50 11.02 -4.75
C PHE A 105 12.13 10.57 -6.09
N ASP A 106 11.72 11.19 -7.21
CA ASP A 106 12.19 10.86 -8.55
C ASP A 106 13.68 11.15 -8.80
N GLN A 107 14.31 11.97 -7.95
CA GLN A 107 15.73 12.29 -8.03
C GLN A 107 16.59 11.33 -7.19
N VAL A 108 16.00 10.68 -6.19
CA VAL A 108 16.71 9.84 -5.21
C VAL A 108 16.44 8.35 -5.40
N ALA A 109 15.42 8.00 -6.18
CA ALA A 109 15.03 6.64 -6.51
C ALA A 109 15.47 6.28 -7.94
N GLU A 110 16.44 5.38 -8.06
CA GLU A 110 16.93 4.89 -9.36
C GLU A 110 16.16 3.62 -9.76
N PRO A 111 15.53 3.55 -10.95
CA PRO A 111 14.86 2.33 -11.39
C PRO A 111 15.82 1.13 -11.44
N LEU A 112 15.42 0.00 -10.84
CA LEU A 112 16.23 -1.21 -10.73
C LEU A 112 15.65 -2.35 -11.59
N TYR A 113 14.36 -2.64 -11.43
CA TYR A 113 13.67 -3.68 -12.18
C TYR A 113 12.33 -3.18 -12.73
N HIS A 114 11.95 -3.71 -13.89
CA HIS A 114 10.68 -3.40 -14.54
C HIS A 114 9.91 -4.66 -14.88
N ASN A 115 8.59 -4.63 -14.65
CA ASN A 115 7.66 -5.73 -14.92
C ASN A 115 8.12 -7.08 -14.33
N VAL A 116 8.66 -7.08 -13.11
CA VAL A 116 9.01 -8.32 -12.40
C VAL A 116 7.71 -9.06 -12.11
N ARG A 117 7.57 -10.25 -12.70
CA ARG A 117 6.34 -11.05 -12.57
C ARG A 117 6.41 -11.96 -11.34
N VAL A 118 5.44 -11.81 -10.43
CA VAL A 118 5.26 -12.63 -9.23
C VAL A 118 3.96 -13.42 -9.36
N ARG A 119 4.05 -14.76 -9.30
CA ARG A 119 2.92 -15.69 -9.47
C ARG A 119 2.44 -16.23 -8.12
N PRO A 120 1.28 -16.91 -8.08
CA PRO A 120 0.78 -17.54 -6.85
C PRO A 120 1.79 -18.55 -6.28
N GLY A 121 2.13 -18.39 -5.01
CA GLY A 121 3.15 -19.16 -4.30
C GLY A 121 4.58 -18.62 -4.45
N GLU A 122 4.78 -17.52 -5.17
CA GLU A 122 6.06 -16.83 -5.30
C GLU A 122 6.08 -15.55 -4.45
N PHE A 123 7.29 -15.04 -4.19
CA PHE A 123 7.50 -13.76 -3.56
C PHE A 123 8.65 -13.03 -4.24
N PHE A 124 8.61 -11.70 -4.17
CA PHE A 124 9.73 -10.81 -4.44
C PHE A 124 10.12 -10.12 -3.14
N GLU A 125 11.41 -10.02 -2.87
CA GLU A 125 11.96 -9.33 -1.72
C GLU A 125 13.12 -8.45 -2.19
N GLY A 126 12.97 -7.13 -2.01
CA GLY A 126 14.01 -6.15 -2.25
C GLY A 126 15.04 -6.12 -1.12
N GLU A 127 16.18 -5.50 -1.39
CA GLU A 127 17.30 -5.45 -0.45
C GLU A 127 17.29 -4.21 0.44
N GLU A 128 17.69 -4.38 1.69
CA GLU A 128 18.20 -3.31 2.55
C GLU A 128 19.73 -3.39 2.55
N ILE A 129 20.38 -2.35 2.05
CA ILE A 129 21.83 -2.31 1.88
C ILE A 129 22.43 -1.48 2.99
N GLN A 130 23.33 -2.09 3.75
CA GLN A 130 24.07 -1.44 4.82
C GLN A 130 25.52 -1.18 4.43
N ASP A 131 26.07 -0.08 4.91
CA ASP A 131 27.50 0.17 4.88
C ASP A 131 28.22 -0.85 5.79
N LYS A 132 29.26 -1.49 5.26
CA LYS A 132 29.97 -2.57 5.97
C LYS A 132 30.77 -2.07 7.18
N ALA A 133 31.10 -0.79 7.23
CA ALA A 133 31.90 -0.21 8.30
C ALA A 133 31.04 0.43 9.39
N SER A 134 29.96 1.13 9.02
CA SER A 134 29.07 1.79 9.99
C SER A 134 27.79 1.02 10.33
N GLU A 135 27.48 -0.07 9.62
CA GLU A 135 26.19 -0.80 9.70
C GLU A 135 24.96 0.08 9.38
N GLU A 136 25.17 1.30 8.88
CA GLU A 136 24.10 2.23 8.51
C GLU A 136 23.46 1.82 7.18
N THR A 137 22.13 1.85 7.10
CA THR A 137 21.42 1.64 5.84
C THR A 137 21.73 2.76 4.84
N VAL A 138 22.36 2.39 3.71
CA VAL A 138 22.77 3.32 2.65
C VAL A 138 21.81 3.32 1.46
N ALA A 139 21.09 2.23 1.24
CA ALA A 139 20.08 2.14 0.20
C ALA A 139 19.00 1.12 0.53
N PHE A 140 17.85 1.28 -0.09
CA PHE A 140 16.69 0.42 0.14
C PHE A 140 15.88 0.25 -1.14
N ASP A 141 15.49 -0.98 -1.46
CA ASP A 141 14.64 -1.25 -2.62
C ASP A 141 13.17 -1.00 -2.31
N VAL A 142 12.49 -0.30 -3.22
CA VAL A 142 11.09 0.10 -3.09
C VAL A 142 10.29 -0.33 -4.31
N ILE A 143 9.11 -0.90 -4.08
CA ILE A 143 8.14 -1.17 -5.14
C ILE A 143 7.48 0.15 -5.54
N THR A 144 7.71 0.58 -6.78
CA THR A 144 7.20 1.85 -7.29
C THR A 144 5.85 1.71 -7.98
N ASN A 145 5.52 0.52 -8.50
CA ASN A 145 4.26 0.30 -9.20
C ASN A 145 3.86 -1.18 -9.19
N MET A 146 2.57 -1.46 -9.40
CA MET A 146 2.06 -2.84 -9.50
C MET A 146 0.91 -2.95 -10.51
N ARG A 147 0.90 -4.04 -11.28
CA ARG A 147 -0.10 -4.33 -12.31
C ARG A 147 -0.62 -5.75 -12.14
N LEU A 148 -1.94 -5.93 -12.26
CA LEU A 148 -2.55 -7.25 -12.29
C LEU A 148 -2.54 -7.80 -13.72
N VAL A 149 -1.89 -8.95 -13.90
CA VAL A 149 -1.85 -9.70 -15.16
C VAL A 149 -2.79 -10.89 -15.05
N ARG A 150 -3.82 -10.92 -15.90
CA ARG A 150 -4.78 -12.03 -15.99
C ARG A 150 -4.39 -12.97 -17.12
N GLY A 151 -4.13 -14.23 -16.78
CA GLY A 151 -3.89 -15.31 -17.72
C GLY A 151 -5.18 -15.97 -18.24
N PRO A 152 -5.06 -16.82 -19.27
CA PRO A 152 -6.20 -17.47 -19.93
C PRO A 152 -7.05 -18.39 -19.02
N ASP A 153 -6.47 -18.97 -17.95
CA ASP A 153 -7.15 -19.95 -17.07
C ASP A 153 -7.58 -19.37 -15.70
N ARG A 154 -7.95 -18.09 -15.63
CA ARG A 154 -8.16 -17.34 -14.37
C ARG A 154 -6.91 -17.25 -13.49
N ASN A 155 -5.76 -17.68 -14.00
CA ASN A 155 -4.50 -17.54 -13.29
C ASN A 155 -4.16 -16.05 -13.19
N VAL A 156 -3.88 -15.58 -11.97
CA VAL A 156 -3.51 -14.19 -11.72
C VAL A 156 -2.03 -14.13 -11.40
N SER A 157 -1.35 -13.11 -11.93
CA SER A 157 0.02 -12.78 -11.54
C SER A 157 0.14 -11.27 -11.45
N TYR A 158 1.18 -10.82 -10.78
CA TYR A 158 1.42 -9.39 -10.58
C TYR A 158 2.73 -9.03 -11.23
N GLU A 159 2.75 -7.89 -11.92
CA GLU A 159 3.98 -7.28 -12.40
C GLU A 159 4.28 -6.06 -11.56
N ILE A 160 5.48 -6.02 -10.98
CA ILE A 160 5.95 -4.89 -10.18
C ILE A 160 7.11 -4.17 -10.85
N ASP A 161 7.17 -2.86 -10.62
CA ASP A 161 8.33 -2.03 -10.92
C ASP A 161 9.04 -1.73 -9.59
N VAL A 162 10.38 -1.75 -9.59
CA VAL A 162 11.20 -1.62 -8.39
C VAL A 162 12.28 -0.57 -8.64
N ALA A 163 12.50 0.31 -7.67
CA ALA A 163 13.57 1.29 -7.68
C ALA A 163 14.43 1.15 -6.41
N ARG A 164 15.68 1.60 -6.49
CA ARG A 164 16.61 1.67 -5.37
C ARG A 164 16.67 3.11 -4.87
N LEU A 165 16.23 3.31 -3.64
CA LEU A 165 16.28 4.58 -2.94
C LEU A 165 17.66 4.73 -2.26
N ARG A 166 18.42 5.77 -2.61
CA ARG A 166 19.70 6.06 -1.96
C ARG A 166 19.50 6.97 -0.75
N CYS A 167 19.88 6.51 0.43
CA CYS A 167 19.65 7.22 1.69
C CYS A 167 20.43 8.54 1.77
N ALA A 168 21.64 8.60 1.20
CA ALA A 168 22.47 9.80 1.20
C ALA A 168 21.83 10.99 0.46
N ASP A 169 20.99 10.70 -0.53
CA ASP A 169 20.39 11.69 -1.42
C ASP A 169 19.01 12.15 -0.94
N ILE A 170 18.43 11.47 0.06
CA ILE A 170 17.19 11.89 0.71
C ILE A 170 17.46 13.22 1.44
N VAL A 171 17.10 14.32 0.79
CA VAL A 171 17.20 15.66 1.36
C VAL A 171 16.28 15.70 2.58
N ARG A 172 16.89 15.66 3.78
CA ARG A 172 16.16 15.91 5.03
C ARG A 172 15.56 17.31 4.94
N SER A 173 14.25 17.40 4.68
CA SER A 173 13.60 18.70 4.69
C SER A 173 13.85 19.33 6.07
N LYS A 174 14.56 20.46 6.12
CA LYS A 174 14.63 21.28 7.34
C LYS A 174 13.28 21.97 7.52
N LYS A 175 12.20 21.23 7.78
CA LYS A 175 10.91 21.83 8.13
C LYS A 175 10.91 22.22 9.61
N TYR A 176 11.66 23.26 9.95
CA TYR A 176 11.17 24.21 10.96
C TYR A 176 10.27 25.20 10.21
N LYS A 177 9.02 24.80 9.93
CA LYS A 177 7.98 25.81 9.74
C LYS A 177 7.65 26.32 11.14
N ASN A 178 8.16 27.50 11.50
CA ASN A 178 7.63 28.26 12.62
C ASN A 178 6.14 28.51 12.35
N TRP A 179 5.29 27.66 12.89
CA TRP A 179 3.85 27.84 12.85
C TRP A 179 3.50 28.96 13.82
N SER A 180 3.31 30.17 13.30
CA SER A 180 2.61 31.22 14.03
C SER A 180 1.12 30.94 13.86
N TRP A 181 0.46 30.58 14.96
CA TRP A 181 -0.98 30.54 15.00
C TRP A 181 -1.54 31.96 14.85
N PRO A 182 -2.60 32.18 14.05
CA PRO A 182 -3.35 33.43 14.06
C PRO A 182 -4.04 33.66 15.41
#